data_AF-A0A9P6USI1-F1
#
_entry.id   AF-A0A9P6USI1-F1
#
_cell.length_a   1.000
_cell.length_b   1.000
_cell.length_c   1.000
_cell.angle_alpha   90.00
_cell.angle_beta   90.00
_cell.angle_gamma   90.00
#
_symmetry.space_group_name_H-M   'P 1'
#
loop_
_entity.id
_entity.type
_entity.pdbx_description
1 polymer ?
#
loop_
_entity_poly.entity_id
_entity_poly.type
_entity_poly.pdbx_seq_one_letter_code
_entity_poly.pdbx_strand_id
1 'polypeptide(L)'
;NKHDARRFFTYLDPSLGIPLPEKSYGDACELTYDNVVSQVFDEFVLAHALGWFCKALILRDYTFCWILSVMFEVMEYSLSHQLNNFDECWWDHWILDVLICNWLGMYLGVKTCEYFEMKQYSWQGLAEIPTLRGKMKRTMAQFTPKSWTKFEWDMTKSFKSYCTVLFILTMFLICELNAFYLKTLLWIPPAHSINVIRILLYFMFGIPGVREAYQYFHDVNCKRIGPQAWLLIGSIATEVLIVCKFGQGEFPNPAPKEIVYFWVVFLSLLTAFPMYQFYLLPKLQDKSKGKLKAQ
;
A
#
# COMPACT_ATOMS: atom_id res chain seq x y z
N ASN A 1 -3.67 -6.93 29.43
CA ASN A 1 -4.99 -6.92 28.74
C ASN A 1 -5.07 -5.65 27.86
N LYS A 2 -6.18 -5.34 27.16
CA LYS A 2 -6.27 -4.15 26.28
C LYS A 2 -6.10 -2.83 27.05
N HIS A 3 -6.67 -2.73 28.23
CA HIS A 3 -6.58 -1.55 29.08
C HIS A 3 -5.13 -1.32 29.56
N ASP A 4 -4.39 -2.36 29.93
CA ASP A 4 -2.96 -2.25 30.25
C ASP A 4 -2.14 -1.81 29.04
N ALA A 5 -2.50 -2.28 27.83
CA ALA A 5 -1.82 -1.87 26.61
C ALA A 5 -2.04 -0.39 26.30
N ARG A 6 -3.27 0.13 26.49
CA ARG A 6 -3.57 1.57 26.38
C ARG A 6 -2.79 2.37 27.42
N ARG A 7 -2.70 1.88 28.66
CA ARG A 7 -1.89 2.51 29.72
C ARG A 7 -0.39 2.45 29.44
N PHE A 8 0.10 1.42 28.76
CA PHE A 8 1.53 1.33 28.42
C PHE A 8 1.98 2.54 27.59
N PHE A 9 1.14 3.04 26.68
CA PHE A 9 1.46 4.21 25.88
C PHE A 9 1.63 5.50 26.69
N THR A 10 1.08 5.58 27.91
CA THR A 10 1.28 6.77 28.78
C THR A 10 2.72 6.90 29.27
N TYR A 11 3.51 5.82 29.23
CA TYR A 11 4.94 5.88 29.52
C TYR A 11 5.76 6.49 28.37
N LEU A 12 5.23 6.47 27.15
CA LEU A 12 5.85 7.09 25.99
C LEU A 12 5.41 8.56 25.85
N ASP A 13 4.12 8.83 26.00
CA ASP A 13 3.56 10.17 26.03
C ASP A 13 2.41 10.23 27.05
N PRO A 14 2.50 11.08 28.10
CA PRO A 14 1.46 11.21 29.12
C PRO A 14 0.08 11.64 28.61
N SER A 15 -0.03 12.18 27.40
CA SER A 15 -1.31 12.58 26.78
C SER A 15 -2.11 11.43 26.17
N LEU A 16 -1.51 10.23 26.05
CA LEU A 16 -2.15 9.04 25.51
C LEU A 16 -3.01 8.30 26.54
N GLY A 17 -3.71 7.25 26.10
CA GLY A 17 -4.52 6.40 26.99
C GLY A 17 -5.89 6.98 27.34
N ILE A 18 -6.32 8.01 26.62
CA ILE A 18 -7.63 8.66 26.73
C ILE A 18 -8.46 8.31 25.49
N PRO A 19 -9.75 7.96 25.61
CA PRO A 19 -10.62 7.74 24.46
C PRO A 19 -10.58 8.92 23.47
N LEU A 20 -10.46 8.60 22.19
CA LEU A 20 -10.47 9.60 21.12
C LEU A 20 -11.92 10.00 20.78
N PRO A 21 -12.18 11.26 20.40
CA PRO A 21 -13.46 11.63 19.83
C PRO A 21 -13.67 10.88 18.50
N GLU A 22 -14.86 10.32 18.30
CA GLU A 22 -15.24 9.78 17.00
C GLU A 22 -15.45 10.94 16.02
N LYS A 23 -14.72 10.92 14.90
CA LYS A 23 -14.87 11.88 13.80
C LYS A 23 -15.35 11.11 12.58
N SER A 24 -16.55 11.43 12.11
CA SER A 24 -17.07 11.04 10.81
C SER A 24 -16.82 12.18 9.82
N TYR A 25 -16.43 11.84 8.60
CA TYR A 25 -16.19 12.80 7.52
C TYR A 25 -17.36 12.83 6.51
N GLY A 26 -18.21 11.80 6.54
CA GLY A 26 -19.38 11.60 5.70
C GLY A 26 -20.65 12.36 6.14
N ASP A 27 -20.61 13.08 7.26
CA ASP A 27 -21.81 13.72 7.81
C ASP A 27 -22.33 14.92 6.97
N ALA A 28 -21.47 15.54 6.14
CA ALA A 28 -21.79 16.74 5.36
C ALA A 28 -21.25 16.68 3.92
N CYS A 29 -21.78 15.79 3.10
CA CYS A 29 -21.30 15.55 1.72
C CYS A 29 -21.82 16.52 0.65
N GLU A 30 -22.55 17.56 1.03
CA GLU A 30 -22.96 18.61 0.11
C GLU A 30 -21.75 19.40 -0.40
N LEU A 31 -21.69 19.64 -1.72
CA LEU A 31 -20.63 20.40 -2.38
C LEU A 31 -20.76 21.91 -2.14
N THR A 32 -20.78 22.32 -0.87
CA THR A 32 -20.70 23.72 -0.45
C THR A 32 -19.23 24.14 -0.34
N TYR A 33 -18.97 25.44 -0.48
CA TYR A 33 -17.60 25.96 -0.43
C TYR A 33 -16.89 25.60 0.88
N ASP A 34 -17.57 25.77 2.02
CA ASP A 34 -16.99 25.52 3.34
C ASP A 34 -16.67 24.03 3.55
N ASN A 35 -17.56 23.12 3.12
CA ASN A 35 -17.33 21.69 3.21
C ASN A 35 -16.12 21.27 2.35
N VAL A 36 -16.07 21.71 1.08
CA VAL A 36 -14.98 21.36 0.17
C VAL A 36 -13.64 21.92 0.68
N VAL A 37 -13.59 23.17 1.12
CA VAL A 37 -12.36 23.77 1.66
C VAL A 37 -11.91 23.04 2.92
N SER A 38 -12.82 22.70 3.83
CA SER A 38 -12.45 22.00 5.06
C SER A 38 -11.82 20.62 4.81
N GLN A 39 -12.32 19.88 3.82
CA GLN A 39 -11.81 18.55 3.45
C GLN A 39 -10.52 18.64 2.63
N VAL A 40 -10.46 19.56 1.65
CA VAL A 40 -9.28 19.73 0.78
C VAL A 40 -8.05 20.24 1.53
N PHE A 41 -8.24 21.02 2.59
CA PHE A 41 -7.15 21.51 3.44
C PHE A 41 -6.92 20.66 4.70
N ASP A 42 -7.53 19.49 4.82
CA ASP A 42 -7.22 18.56 5.90
C ASP A 42 -5.82 17.95 5.69
N GLU A 43 -5.15 17.58 6.79
CA GLU A 43 -3.81 17.00 6.80
C GLU A 43 -3.73 15.70 5.98
N PHE A 44 -4.88 15.03 5.79
CA PHE A 44 -5.01 13.78 5.06
C PHE A 44 -4.74 13.93 3.56
N VAL A 45 -5.01 15.08 2.93
CA VAL A 45 -4.71 15.31 1.50
C VAL A 45 -3.21 15.20 1.22
N LEU A 46 -2.40 15.86 2.06
CA LEU A 46 -0.95 15.77 1.96
C LEU A 46 -0.45 14.37 2.31
N ALA A 47 -1.05 13.73 3.32
CA ALA A 47 -0.70 12.37 3.72
C ALA A 47 -1.00 11.35 2.59
N HIS A 48 -2.12 11.49 1.86
CA HIS A 48 -2.46 10.67 0.70
C HIS A 48 -1.43 10.85 -0.42
N ALA A 49 -1.19 12.10 -0.85
CA ALA A 49 -0.23 12.36 -1.92
C ALA A 49 1.19 11.87 -1.59
N LEU A 50 1.69 12.13 -0.38
CA LEU A 50 3.00 11.64 0.07
C LEU A 50 3.03 10.13 0.26
N GLY A 51 1.96 9.54 0.80
CA GLY A 51 1.82 8.10 0.98
C GLY A 51 1.89 7.35 -0.35
N TRP A 52 1.18 7.85 -1.37
CA TRP A 52 1.19 7.26 -2.71
C TRP A 52 2.50 7.47 -3.46
N PHE A 53 3.16 8.61 -3.25
CA PHE A 53 4.53 8.81 -3.70
C PHE A 53 5.46 7.74 -3.13
N CYS A 54 5.41 7.53 -1.80
CA CYS A 54 6.22 6.52 -1.11
C CYS A 54 5.92 5.09 -1.59
N LYS A 55 4.64 4.73 -1.76
CA LYS A 55 4.23 3.42 -2.27
C LYS A 55 4.73 3.17 -3.69
N ALA A 56 4.67 4.18 -4.56
CA ALA A 56 5.20 4.07 -5.91
C ALA A 56 6.72 3.81 -5.92
N LEU A 57 7.48 4.38 -4.98
CA LEU A 57 8.91 4.07 -4.83
C LEU A 57 9.18 2.63 -4.37
N ILE A 58 8.28 2.05 -3.57
CA ILE A 58 8.37 0.67 -3.10
C ILE A 58 7.97 -0.32 -4.21
N LEU A 59 6.79 -0.15 -4.81
CA LEU A 59 6.21 -1.08 -5.78
C LEU A 59 6.75 -0.95 -7.20
N ARG A 60 7.23 0.25 -7.57
CA ARG A 60 7.88 0.57 -8.85
C ARG A 60 7.12 0.17 -10.11
N ASP A 61 5.81 0.02 -10.00
CA ASP A 61 4.92 -0.34 -11.09
C ASP A 61 3.64 0.48 -10.99
N TYR A 62 3.35 1.24 -12.05
CA TYR A 62 2.23 2.17 -12.08
C TYR A 62 0.87 1.44 -12.06
N THR A 63 0.75 0.32 -12.76
CA THR A 63 -0.50 -0.45 -12.84
C THR A 63 -0.81 -1.08 -11.49
N PHE A 64 0.21 -1.65 -10.83
CA PHE A 64 0.08 -2.19 -9.49
C PHE A 64 -0.40 -1.11 -8.53
N CYS A 65 0.24 0.07 -8.52
CA CYS A 65 -0.16 1.15 -7.61
C CYS A 65 -1.62 1.58 -7.85
N TRP A 66 -2.07 1.67 -9.10
CA TRP A 66 -3.47 1.95 -9.41
C TRP A 66 -4.44 0.91 -8.87
N ILE A 67 -4.14 -0.38 -9.05
CA ILE A 67 -4.98 -1.46 -8.50
C ILE A 67 -5.03 -1.37 -6.99
N LEU A 68 -3.89 -1.14 -6.33
CA LEU A 68 -3.84 -0.95 -4.89
C LEU A 68 -4.66 0.25 -4.44
N SER A 69 -4.61 1.37 -5.18
CA SER A 69 -5.35 2.62 -4.87
C SER A 69 -6.84 2.38 -4.86
N VAL A 70 -7.37 1.83 -5.95
CA VAL A 70 -8.79 1.50 -6.04
C VAL A 70 -9.20 0.45 -5.00
N MET A 71 -8.35 -0.55 -4.76
CA MET A 71 -8.68 -1.60 -3.79
C MET A 71 -8.70 -1.08 -2.36
N PHE A 72 -7.87 -0.09 -2.02
CA PHE A 72 -7.86 0.51 -0.70
C PHE A 72 -9.17 1.28 -0.42
N GLU A 73 -9.65 2.10 -1.37
CA GLU A 73 -10.98 2.73 -1.25
C GLU A 73 -12.11 1.71 -1.07
N VAL A 74 -12.04 0.58 -1.81
CA VAL A 74 -13.01 -0.51 -1.67
C VAL A 74 -12.94 -1.11 -0.27
N MET A 75 -11.76 -1.22 0.36
CA MET A 75 -11.63 -1.66 1.74
C MET A 75 -12.26 -0.66 2.72
N GLU A 76 -12.09 0.64 2.50
CA GLU A 76 -12.67 1.69 3.35
C GLU A 76 -14.21 1.65 3.30
N TYR A 77 -14.79 1.64 2.09
CA TYR A 77 -16.23 1.42 1.92
C TYR A 77 -16.72 0.12 2.58
N SER A 78 -15.93 -0.95 2.48
CA SER A 78 -16.30 -2.24 3.04
C SER A 78 -16.29 -2.26 4.57
N LEU A 79 -15.47 -1.40 5.19
CA LEU A 79 -15.19 -1.40 6.63
C LEU A 79 -15.70 -0.16 7.36
N SER A 80 -16.38 0.77 6.68
CA SER A 80 -17.01 1.96 7.27
C SER A 80 -17.97 1.63 8.41
N HIS A 81 -18.67 0.50 8.32
CA HIS A 81 -19.54 -0.01 9.40
C HIS A 81 -18.80 -0.37 10.70
N GLN A 82 -17.47 -0.57 10.65
CA GLN A 82 -16.63 -0.86 11.81
C GLN A 82 -15.89 0.37 12.33
N LEU A 83 -15.48 1.27 11.42
CA LEU A 83 -14.68 2.45 11.74
C LEU A 83 -15.30 3.68 11.08
N ASN A 84 -15.83 4.61 11.90
CA ASN A 84 -16.39 5.88 11.42
C ASN A 84 -15.36 6.75 10.67
N ASN A 85 -14.06 6.51 10.89
CA ASN A 85 -12.99 7.14 10.12
C ASN A 85 -13.00 6.80 8.63
N PHE A 86 -13.61 5.67 8.22
CA PHE A 86 -13.75 5.28 6.82
C PHE A 86 -15.08 5.73 6.21
N ASP A 87 -15.92 6.41 6.99
CA ASP A 87 -17.16 6.99 6.49
C ASP A 87 -16.84 8.40 5.97
N GLU A 88 -16.48 8.45 4.68
CA GLU A 88 -16.14 9.66 3.94
C GLU A 88 -17.11 9.87 2.77
N CYS A 89 -17.10 11.07 2.20
CA CYS A 89 -17.99 11.39 1.11
C CYS A 89 -17.61 10.67 -0.17
N TRP A 90 -18.60 10.33 -1.01
CA TRP A 90 -18.33 9.62 -2.27
C TRP A 90 -17.36 10.36 -3.19
N TRP A 91 -17.41 11.70 -3.20
CA TRP A 91 -16.52 12.52 -4.01
C TRP A 91 -15.14 12.64 -3.36
N ASP A 92 -15.02 12.43 -2.05
CA ASP A 92 -13.75 12.40 -1.34
C ASP A 92 -12.97 11.16 -1.78
N HIS A 93 -13.53 9.97 -1.55
CA HIS A 93 -13.00 8.68 -2.02
C HIS A 93 -12.56 8.70 -3.49
N TRP A 94 -13.48 9.00 -4.41
CA TRP A 94 -13.21 8.79 -5.83
C TRP A 94 -12.54 9.96 -6.52
N ILE A 95 -12.87 11.21 -6.15
CA ILE A 95 -12.33 12.38 -6.85
C ILE A 95 -11.10 12.90 -6.12
N LEU A 96 -11.23 13.21 -4.82
CA LEU A 96 -10.13 13.81 -4.07
C LEU A 96 -9.01 12.78 -3.84
N ASP A 97 -9.33 11.61 -3.32
CA ASP A 97 -8.32 10.61 -3.00
C ASP A 97 -7.83 9.88 -4.25
N VAL A 98 -8.65 9.08 -4.93
CA VAL A 98 -8.17 8.27 -6.06
C VAL A 98 -7.63 9.11 -7.22
N LEU A 99 -8.39 10.09 -7.70
CA LEU A 99 -8.07 10.79 -8.95
C LEU A 99 -7.12 11.98 -8.77
N ILE A 100 -7.07 12.59 -7.58
CA ILE A 100 -6.22 13.76 -7.33
C ILE A 100 -5.02 13.36 -6.47
N CYS A 101 -5.21 13.07 -5.18
CA CYS A 101 -4.14 12.87 -4.21
C CYS A 101 -3.30 11.63 -4.55
N ASN A 102 -3.96 10.48 -4.70
CA ASN A 102 -3.33 9.19 -4.94
C ASN A 102 -2.64 9.22 -6.31
N TRP A 103 -3.35 9.67 -7.34
CA TRP A 103 -2.79 9.79 -8.68
C TRP A 103 -1.58 10.72 -8.73
N LEU A 104 -1.65 11.91 -8.14
CA LEU A 104 -0.54 12.87 -8.11
C LEU A 104 0.70 12.26 -7.42
N GLY A 105 0.50 11.64 -6.26
CA GLY A 105 1.55 10.93 -5.54
C GLY A 105 2.18 9.83 -6.38
N MET A 106 1.36 8.94 -6.95
CA MET A 106 1.80 7.86 -7.83
C MET A 106 2.58 8.38 -9.04
N TYR A 107 2.07 9.40 -9.73
CA TYR A 107 2.69 9.99 -10.90
C TYR A 107 4.10 10.53 -10.57
N LEU A 108 4.22 11.32 -9.50
CA LEU A 108 5.50 11.85 -9.04
C LEU A 108 6.46 10.74 -8.60
N GLY A 109 5.96 9.70 -7.94
CA GLY A 109 6.75 8.56 -7.48
C GLY A 109 7.29 7.72 -8.64
N VAL A 110 6.47 7.45 -9.65
CA VAL A 110 6.89 6.73 -10.87
C VAL A 110 7.89 7.57 -11.67
N LYS A 111 7.67 8.88 -11.84
CA LYS A 111 8.65 9.77 -12.48
C LYS A 111 9.98 9.80 -11.74
N THR A 112 9.94 9.71 -10.41
CA THR A 112 11.15 9.60 -9.58
C THR A 112 11.87 8.26 -9.80
N CYS A 113 11.12 7.16 -9.94
CA CYS A 113 11.70 5.86 -10.29
C CYS A 113 12.38 5.87 -11.66
N GLU A 114 11.73 6.41 -12.69
CA GLU A 114 12.29 6.57 -14.04
C GLU A 114 13.58 7.42 -14.02
N TYR A 115 13.58 8.50 -13.24
CA TYR A 115 14.76 9.33 -13.05
C TYR A 115 15.94 8.56 -12.43
N PHE A 116 15.69 7.67 -11.46
CA PHE A 116 16.75 6.85 -10.87
C PHE A 116 17.20 5.69 -11.75
N GLU A 117 16.31 5.12 -12.57
CA GLU A 117 16.64 4.07 -13.54
C GLU A 117 17.63 4.57 -14.62
N MET A 118 17.44 5.80 -15.11
CA MET A 118 18.23 6.38 -16.19
C MET A 118 19.55 7.02 -15.74
N LYS A 119 19.93 6.94 -14.46
CA LYS A 119 21.16 7.56 -13.95
C LYS A 119 22.42 6.76 -14.30
N GLN A 120 23.30 7.39 -15.07
CA GLN A 120 24.67 6.91 -15.27
C GLN A 120 25.60 7.45 -14.18
N TYR A 121 26.41 6.57 -13.58
CA TYR A 121 27.39 6.93 -12.57
C TYR A 121 28.73 7.29 -13.21
N SER A 122 29.20 8.52 -12.95
CA SER A 122 30.58 8.91 -13.26
C SER A 122 31.51 8.40 -12.16
N TRP A 123 32.55 7.69 -12.56
CA TRP A 123 33.60 7.17 -11.69
C TRP A 123 34.70 8.19 -11.38
N GLN A 124 34.56 9.43 -11.85
CA GLN A 124 35.51 10.51 -11.62
C GLN A 124 35.67 10.83 -10.12
N GLY A 125 36.92 11.07 -9.70
CA GLY A 125 37.26 11.46 -8.34
C GLY A 125 36.84 12.90 -8.03
N LEU A 126 36.53 13.21 -6.75
CA LEU A 126 36.15 14.57 -6.33
C LEU A 126 37.24 15.61 -6.64
N ALA A 127 38.51 15.20 -6.67
CA ALA A 127 39.65 16.05 -7.00
C ALA A 127 39.67 16.46 -8.49
N GLU A 128 39.10 15.64 -9.37
CA GLU A 128 39.06 15.85 -10.83
C GLU A 128 37.94 16.81 -11.25
N ILE A 129 37.04 17.19 -10.33
CA ILE A 129 35.92 18.09 -10.61
C ILE A 129 36.35 19.54 -10.34
N PRO A 130 36.44 20.40 -11.37
CA PRO A 130 37.01 21.74 -11.23
C PRO A 130 36.09 22.73 -10.51
N THR A 131 34.77 22.50 -10.50
CA THR A 131 33.79 23.44 -9.95
C THR A 131 33.25 23.00 -8.59
N LEU A 132 33.07 23.96 -7.67
CA LEU A 132 32.44 23.72 -6.36
C LEU A 132 31.01 23.17 -6.50
N ARG A 133 30.24 23.69 -7.47
CA ARG A 133 28.90 23.20 -7.80
C ARG A 133 28.93 21.74 -8.27
N GLY A 134 29.92 21.36 -9.06
CA GLY A 134 30.13 19.97 -9.49
C GLY A 134 30.46 19.04 -8.33
N LYS A 135 31.32 19.49 -7.41
CA LYS A 135 31.66 18.74 -6.19
C LYS A 135 30.42 18.53 -5.31
N MET A 136 29.65 19.59 -5.05
CA MET A 136 28.41 19.50 -4.29
C MET A 136 27.39 18.56 -4.95
N LYS A 137 27.21 18.66 -6.28
CA LYS A 137 26.34 17.74 -7.04
C LYS A 137 26.81 16.29 -6.92
N ARG A 138 28.12 16.03 -6.96
CA ARG A 138 28.69 14.69 -6.82
C ARG A 138 28.48 14.12 -5.43
N THR A 139 28.66 14.93 -4.39
CA THR A 139 28.39 14.55 -3.00
C THR A 139 26.90 14.21 -2.81
N MET A 140 26.00 15.06 -3.31
CA MET A 140 24.56 14.78 -3.23
C MET A 140 24.16 13.51 -4.00
N ALA A 141 24.82 13.22 -5.12
CA ALA A 141 24.59 11.98 -5.87
C ALA A 141 25.03 10.71 -5.13
N GLN A 142 25.88 10.79 -4.09
CA GLN A 142 26.23 9.62 -3.27
C GLN A 142 25.06 9.12 -2.42
N PHE A 143 24.11 9.99 -2.11
CA PHE A 143 22.87 9.62 -1.41
C PHE A 143 21.81 9.04 -2.35
N THR A 144 22.13 8.85 -3.64
CA THR A 144 21.24 8.23 -4.62
C THR A 144 21.62 6.77 -4.88
N PRO A 145 20.66 5.88 -5.17
CA PRO A 145 20.89 4.43 -5.17
C PRO A 145 21.75 3.99 -6.36
N LYS A 146 22.83 3.23 -6.09
CA LYS A 146 23.79 2.73 -7.11
C LYS A 146 23.13 2.07 -8.33
N SER A 147 22.04 1.34 -8.12
CA SER A 147 21.19 0.85 -9.20
C SER A 147 19.73 0.88 -8.77
N TRP A 148 18.85 1.18 -9.72
CA TRP A 148 17.41 1.20 -9.51
C TRP A 148 16.76 0.24 -10.49
N THR A 149 16.33 -0.92 -9.98
CA THR A 149 15.69 -1.96 -10.79
C THR A 149 14.21 -1.62 -10.97
N LYS A 150 13.76 -1.56 -12.23
CA LYS A 150 12.35 -1.54 -12.60
C LYS A 150 11.72 -2.91 -12.31
N PHE A 151 10.51 -2.92 -11.75
CA PHE A 151 9.79 -4.15 -11.46
C PHE A 151 8.78 -4.42 -12.57
N GLU A 152 8.77 -5.64 -13.08
CA GLU A 152 7.81 -6.11 -14.08
C GLU A 152 7.06 -7.30 -13.47
N TRP A 153 5.94 -7.01 -12.81
CA TRP A 153 5.22 -8.00 -12.02
C TRP A 153 4.42 -9.01 -12.85
N ASP A 154 4.16 -8.70 -14.13
CA ASP A 154 3.61 -9.64 -15.11
C ASP A 154 2.38 -10.42 -14.63
N MET A 155 1.42 -9.70 -14.04
CA MET A 155 0.28 -10.22 -13.27
C MET A 155 -0.46 -11.40 -13.93
N THR A 156 -0.60 -11.39 -15.26
CA THR A 156 -1.40 -12.37 -16.01
C THR A 156 -0.56 -13.32 -16.87
N LYS A 157 0.78 -13.22 -16.86
CA LYS A 157 1.65 -14.07 -17.70
C LYS A 157 1.83 -15.48 -17.14
N SER A 158 1.90 -15.63 -15.83
CA SER A 158 2.06 -16.93 -15.18
C SER A 158 1.22 -17.02 -13.91
N PHE A 159 0.78 -18.23 -13.56
CA PHE A 159 0.05 -18.46 -12.31
C PHE A 159 0.88 -18.07 -11.08
N LYS A 160 2.21 -18.29 -11.13
CA LYS A 160 3.12 -17.86 -10.06
C LYS A 160 3.13 -16.34 -9.91
N SER A 161 3.24 -15.59 -11.01
CA SER A 161 3.20 -14.12 -11.02
C SER A 161 1.86 -13.60 -10.49
N TYR A 162 0.76 -14.21 -10.92
CA TYR A 162 -0.58 -13.89 -10.43
C TYR A 162 -0.70 -14.04 -8.91
N CYS A 163 -0.34 -15.20 -8.36
CA CYS A 163 -0.36 -15.43 -6.91
C CYS A 163 0.61 -14.50 -6.15
N THR A 164 1.75 -14.17 -6.74
CA THR A 164 2.73 -13.25 -6.15
C THR A 164 2.15 -11.85 -5.99
N VAL A 165 1.52 -11.34 -7.04
CA VAL A 165 0.90 -10.02 -7.04
C VAL A 165 -0.25 -9.97 -6.04
N LEU A 166 -1.11 -10.99 -6.01
CA LEU A 166 -2.19 -11.08 -5.01
C LEU A 166 -1.64 -11.10 -3.59
N PHE A 167 -0.56 -11.85 -3.33
CA PHE A 167 0.07 -11.91 -2.02
C PHE A 167 0.60 -10.53 -1.61
N ILE A 168 1.37 -9.86 -2.47
CA ILE A 168 1.93 -8.54 -2.16
C ILE A 168 0.82 -7.50 -1.97
N LEU A 169 -0.18 -7.50 -2.85
CA LEU A 169 -1.34 -6.61 -2.75
C LEU A 169 -2.07 -6.81 -1.41
N THR A 170 -2.31 -8.07 -1.02
CA THR A 170 -2.93 -8.40 0.27
C THR A 170 -2.08 -7.91 1.46
N MET A 171 -0.75 -8.09 1.40
CA MET A 171 0.14 -7.61 2.46
C MET A 171 0.10 -6.08 2.62
N PHE A 172 0.06 -5.33 1.51
CA PHE A 172 -0.10 -3.88 1.55
C PHE A 172 -1.44 -3.49 2.18
N LEU A 173 -2.56 -4.04 1.69
CA LEU A 173 -3.89 -3.73 2.24
C LEU A 173 -3.97 -4.03 3.74
N ILE A 174 -3.46 -5.17 4.20
CA ILE A 174 -3.43 -5.50 5.63
C ILE A 174 -2.57 -4.51 6.41
N CYS A 175 -1.38 -4.15 5.90
CA CYS A 175 -0.49 -3.18 6.54
C CYS A 175 -1.17 -1.80 6.70
N GLU A 176 -1.96 -1.38 5.71
CA GLU A 176 -2.70 -0.13 5.73
C GLU A 176 -3.88 -0.20 6.71
N LEU A 177 -4.72 -1.24 6.62
CA LEU A 177 -5.83 -1.44 7.55
C LEU A 177 -5.35 -1.51 9.00
N ASN A 178 -4.24 -2.20 9.27
CA ASN A 178 -3.63 -2.23 10.59
C ASN A 178 -3.32 -0.82 11.13
N ALA A 179 -2.94 0.14 10.27
CA ALA A 179 -2.70 1.52 10.70
C ALA A 179 -3.95 2.14 11.33
N PHE A 180 -5.12 1.92 10.71
CA PHE A 180 -6.40 2.45 11.17
C PHE A 180 -6.93 1.67 12.38
N TYR A 181 -6.85 0.34 12.37
CA TYR A 181 -7.30 -0.44 13.53
C TYR A 181 -6.44 -0.21 14.77
N LEU A 182 -5.11 -0.16 14.63
CA LEU A 182 -4.23 0.04 15.78
C LEU A 182 -4.44 1.40 16.44
N LYS A 183 -4.56 2.48 15.64
CA LYS A 183 -4.77 3.82 16.19
C LYS A 183 -6.09 3.90 16.97
N THR A 184 -7.16 3.28 16.45
CA THR A 184 -8.48 3.24 17.11
C THR A 184 -8.47 2.36 18.36
N LEU A 185 -7.96 1.13 18.25
CA LEU A 185 -7.98 0.17 19.36
C LEU A 185 -7.08 0.59 20.54
N LEU A 186 -5.97 1.28 20.25
CA LEU A 186 -4.99 1.71 21.24
C LEU A 186 -5.15 3.16 21.69
N TRP A 187 -6.14 3.89 21.16
CA TRP A 187 -6.39 5.31 21.45
C TRP A 187 -5.16 6.20 21.16
N ILE A 188 -4.61 6.05 19.95
CA ILE A 188 -3.50 6.87 19.46
C ILE A 188 -4.06 7.88 18.44
N PRO A 189 -3.97 9.19 18.68
CA PRO A 189 -4.47 10.19 17.73
C PRO A 189 -3.83 10.04 16.34
N PRO A 190 -4.55 10.30 15.23
CA PRO A 190 -4.02 10.17 13.87
C PRO A 190 -2.70 10.94 13.66
N ALA A 191 -2.66 12.21 14.05
CA ALA A 191 -1.49 13.09 13.94
C ALA A 191 -0.34 12.78 14.91
N HIS A 192 -0.48 11.76 15.78
CA HIS A 192 0.54 11.45 16.77
C HIS A 192 1.82 10.89 16.12
N SER A 193 2.97 11.28 16.66
CA SER A 193 4.30 10.92 16.14
C SER A 193 4.54 9.41 16.01
N ILE A 194 3.93 8.58 16.87
CA ILE A 194 3.99 7.11 16.79
C ILE A 194 3.48 6.60 15.43
N ASN A 195 2.38 7.15 14.92
CA ASN A 195 1.83 6.74 13.62
C ASN A 195 2.76 7.17 12.48
N VAL A 196 3.31 8.39 12.57
CA VAL A 196 4.29 8.92 11.60
C VAL A 196 5.55 8.05 11.56
N ILE A 197 6.10 7.71 12.74
CA ILE A 197 7.27 6.83 12.86
C ILE A 197 6.96 5.45 12.28
N ARG A 198 5.79 4.88 12.60
CA ARG A 198 5.36 3.58 12.04
C ARG A 198 5.36 3.63 10.51
N ILE A 199 4.71 4.62 9.91
CA ILE A 199 4.63 4.78 8.45
C ILE A 199 6.04 4.94 7.85
N LEU A 200 6.89 5.76 8.47
CA LEU A 200 8.26 5.96 8.01
C LEU A 200 9.09 4.67 8.07
N LEU A 201 8.95 3.87 9.12
CA LEU A 201 9.64 2.57 9.23
C LEU A 201 9.17 1.60 8.15
N TYR A 202 7.85 1.49 7.92
CA TYR A 202 7.32 0.66 6.83
C TYR A 202 7.78 1.14 5.46
N PHE A 203 7.92 2.45 5.25
CA PHE A 203 8.49 2.97 4.01
C PHE A 203 9.97 2.56 3.86
N MET A 204 10.79 2.80 4.89
CA MET A 204 12.23 2.53 4.86
C MET A 204 12.55 1.04 4.69
N PHE A 205 11.83 0.16 5.40
CA PHE A 205 12.01 -1.29 5.29
C PHE A 205 11.25 -1.89 4.09
N GLY A 206 10.16 -1.25 3.65
CA GLY A 206 9.36 -1.60 2.48
C GLY A 206 10.18 -1.62 1.20
N ILE A 207 11.02 -0.60 0.98
CA ILE A 207 11.85 -0.50 -0.24
C ILE A 207 12.74 -1.75 -0.45
N PRO A 208 13.63 -2.13 0.49
CA PRO A 208 14.44 -3.33 0.33
C PRO A 208 13.61 -4.61 0.44
N GLY A 209 12.58 -4.65 1.29
CA GLY A 209 11.76 -5.85 1.47
C GLY A 209 10.98 -6.25 0.21
N VAL A 210 10.33 -5.29 -0.47
CA VAL A 210 9.62 -5.59 -1.73
C VAL A 210 10.60 -5.92 -2.85
N ARG A 211 11.81 -5.33 -2.86
CA ARG A 211 12.87 -5.75 -3.78
C ARG A 211 13.32 -7.19 -3.56
N GLU A 212 13.53 -7.59 -2.31
CA GLU A 212 13.88 -8.98 -1.95
C GLU A 212 12.77 -9.96 -2.35
N ALA A 213 11.51 -9.59 -2.11
CA ALA A 213 10.35 -10.36 -2.56
C ALA A 213 10.35 -10.49 -4.10
N TYR A 214 10.52 -9.38 -4.82
CA TYR A 214 10.60 -9.38 -6.29
C TYR A 214 11.69 -10.33 -6.80
N GLN A 215 12.89 -10.27 -6.22
CA GLN A 215 14.00 -11.17 -6.55
C GLN A 215 13.66 -12.63 -6.29
N TYR A 216 13.07 -12.95 -5.14
CA TYR A 216 12.68 -14.32 -4.81
C TYR A 216 11.64 -14.90 -5.80
N PHE A 217 10.69 -14.09 -6.25
CA PHE A 217 9.66 -14.56 -7.16
C PHE A 217 10.11 -14.64 -8.63
N HIS A 218 11.05 -13.80 -9.07
CA HIS A 218 11.47 -13.72 -10.48
C HIS A 218 12.83 -14.35 -10.79
N ASP A 219 13.77 -14.42 -9.84
CA ASP A 219 15.07 -15.05 -10.05
C ASP A 219 15.03 -16.54 -9.67
N VAL A 220 15.24 -17.42 -10.67
CA VAL A 220 15.27 -18.88 -10.49
C VAL A 220 16.39 -19.35 -9.57
N ASN A 221 17.45 -18.56 -9.40
CA ASN A 221 18.57 -18.87 -8.52
C ASN A 221 18.31 -18.48 -7.07
N CYS A 222 17.36 -17.57 -6.83
CA CYS A 222 17.00 -17.13 -5.50
C CYS A 222 16.10 -18.19 -4.83
N LYS A 223 16.65 -18.93 -3.85
CA LYS A 223 15.93 -20.02 -3.17
C LYS A 223 15.30 -19.63 -1.83
N ARG A 224 15.58 -18.42 -1.32
CA ARG A 224 15.11 -17.96 -0.01
C ARG A 224 14.66 -16.51 -0.09
N ILE A 225 13.58 -16.20 0.62
CA ILE A 225 13.13 -14.83 0.83
C ILE A 225 14.17 -14.11 1.70
N GLY A 226 14.49 -12.86 1.36
CA GLY A 226 15.44 -12.05 2.10
C GLY A 226 14.95 -11.66 3.49
N PRO A 227 15.87 -11.25 4.38
CA PRO A 227 15.55 -10.95 5.77
C PRO A 227 14.62 -9.75 5.94
N GLN A 228 14.69 -8.73 5.09
CA GLN A 228 13.82 -7.55 5.19
C GLN A 228 12.38 -7.89 4.81
N ALA A 229 12.20 -8.70 3.76
CA ALA A 229 10.88 -9.21 3.40
C ALA A 229 10.27 -10.04 4.54
N TRP A 230 11.04 -10.92 5.19
CA TRP A 230 10.58 -11.67 6.36
C TRP A 230 10.22 -10.78 7.54
N LEU A 231 11.02 -9.76 7.82
CA LEU A 231 10.76 -8.81 8.91
C LEU A 231 9.46 -8.03 8.68
N LEU A 232 9.19 -7.61 7.45
CA LEU A 232 7.93 -6.95 7.09
C LEU A 232 6.73 -7.89 7.28
N ILE A 233 6.81 -9.11 6.76
CA ILE A 233 5.74 -10.11 6.91
C ILE A 233 5.48 -10.39 8.40
N GLY A 234 6.54 -10.57 9.20
CA GLY A 234 6.43 -10.79 10.64
C GLY A 234 5.83 -9.59 11.38
N SER A 235 6.22 -8.37 11.01
CA SER A 235 5.66 -7.14 11.60
C SER A 235 4.18 -6.99 11.30
N ILE A 236 3.77 -7.15 10.03
CA ILE A 236 2.37 -7.08 9.62
C ILE A 236 1.55 -8.16 10.33
N ALA A 237 2.05 -9.40 10.38
CA ALA A 237 1.36 -10.49 11.06
C ALA A 237 1.21 -10.22 12.58
N THR A 238 2.24 -9.66 13.21
CA THR A 238 2.19 -9.30 14.64
C THR A 238 1.13 -8.23 14.90
N GLU A 239 1.04 -7.22 14.04
CA GLU A 239 0.00 -6.20 14.12
C GLU A 239 -1.40 -6.78 13.93
N VAL A 240 -1.59 -7.69 12.98
CA VAL A 240 -2.87 -8.40 12.81
C VAL A 240 -3.24 -9.14 14.09
N LEU A 241 -2.30 -9.85 14.72
CA LEU A 241 -2.56 -10.55 15.98
C LEU A 241 -2.98 -9.58 17.11
N ILE A 242 -2.38 -8.39 17.17
CA ILE A 242 -2.77 -7.34 18.12
C ILE A 242 -4.19 -6.85 17.82
N VAL A 243 -4.50 -6.55 16.55
CA VAL A 243 -5.82 -6.10 16.11
C VAL A 243 -6.88 -7.16 16.43
N CYS A 244 -6.66 -8.43 16.07
CA CYS A 244 -7.58 -9.52 16.36
C CYS A 244 -7.79 -9.73 17.87
N LYS A 245 -6.74 -9.57 18.68
CA LYS A 245 -6.82 -9.73 20.14
C LYS A 245 -7.58 -8.58 20.80
N PHE A 246 -7.35 -7.35 20.36
CA PHE A 246 -7.92 -6.16 21.00
C PHE A 246 -9.27 -5.71 20.40
N GLY A 247 -9.57 -6.14 19.17
CA GLY A 247 -10.85 -5.87 18.50
C GLY A 247 -12.01 -6.75 18.93
N GLN A 248 -11.79 -7.76 19.79
CA GLN A 248 -12.87 -8.60 20.30
C GLN A 248 -13.90 -7.76 21.05
N GLY A 249 -15.14 -7.73 20.55
CA GLY A 249 -16.25 -7.00 21.16
C GLY A 249 -16.28 -5.49 20.88
N GLU A 250 -15.36 -4.95 20.06
CA GLU A 250 -15.35 -3.51 19.74
C GLU A 250 -16.19 -3.16 18.51
N PHE A 251 -16.42 -4.12 17.61
CA PHE A 251 -17.13 -3.91 16.34
C PHE A 251 -18.43 -4.74 16.33
N PRO A 252 -19.51 -4.26 16.99
CA PRO A 252 -20.76 -5.02 17.12
C PRO A 252 -21.58 -5.05 15.84
N ASN A 253 -21.37 -4.08 14.94
CA ASN A 253 -22.12 -3.96 13.70
C ASN A 253 -21.70 -5.06 12.71
N PRO A 254 -22.63 -5.91 12.23
CA PRO A 254 -22.33 -6.86 11.18
C PRO A 254 -22.12 -6.15 9.84
N ALA A 255 -21.35 -6.77 8.95
CA ALA A 255 -21.17 -6.26 7.60
C ALA A 255 -22.53 -6.17 6.85
N PRO A 256 -22.85 -5.03 6.22
CA PRO A 256 -24.01 -4.89 5.35
C PRO A 256 -24.06 -5.97 4.26
N LYS A 257 -25.27 -6.41 3.89
CA LYS A 257 -25.46 -7.54 2.96
C LYS A 257 -24.90 -7.24 1.57
N GLU A 258 -24.99 -6.00 1.16
CA GLU A 258 -24.49 -5.46 -0.10
C GLU A 258 -22.98 -5.67 -0.20
N ILE A 259 -22.25 -5.36 0.88
CA ILE A 259 -20.80 -5.56 0.99
C ILE A 259 -20.48 -7.06 0.96
N VAL A 260 -21.24 -7.89 1.69
CA VAL A 260 -21.06 -9.34 1.66
C VAL A 260 -21.24 -9.92 0.25
N TYR A 261 -22.30 -9.54 -0.47
CA TYR A 261 -22.52 -9.99 -1.84
C TYR A 261 -21.43 -9.51 -2.79
N PHE A 262 -20.99 -8.26 -2.66
CA PHE A 262 -19.88 -7.73 -3.43
C PHE A 262 -18.61 -8.58 -3.26
N TRP A 263 -18.20 -8.88 -2.02
CA TRP A 263 -17.01 -9.67 -1.75
C TRP A 263 -17.14 -11.13 -2.20
N VAL A 264 -18.32 -11.74 -2.06
CA VAL A 264 -18.57 -13.09 -2.57
C VAL A 264 -18.38 -13.13 -4.09
N VAL A 265 -18.95 -12.17 -4.82
CA VAL A 265 -18.80 -12.08 -6.28
C VAL A 265 -17.35 -11.79 -6.65
N PHE A 266 -16.72 -10.81 -5.99
CA PHE A 266 -15.33 -10.42 -6.24
C PHE A 266 -14.37 -11.60 -6.04
N LEU A 267 -14.43 -12.30 -4.91
CA LEU A 267 -13.58 -13.47 -4.62
C LEU A 267 -13.87 -14.65 -5.56
N SER A 268 -15.13 -14.83 -5.96
CA SER A 268 -15.50 -15.84 -6.96
C SER A 268 -14.86 -15.54 -8.32
N LEU A 269 -14.86 -14.28 -8.75
CA LEU A 269 -14.21 -13.85 -10.00
C LEU A 269 -12.69 -13.93 -9.89
N LEU A 270 -12.13 -13.54 -8.75
CA LEU A 270 -10.69 -13.58 -8.49
C LEU A 270 -10.14 -15.02 -8.52
N THR A 271 -10.95 -16.01 -8.14
CA THR A 271 -10.59 -17.43 -8.20
C THR A 271 -10.93 -18.07 -9.55
N ALA A 272 -12.03 -17.67 -10.20
CA ALA A 272 -12.41 -18.16 -11.51
C ALA A 272 -11.46 -17.70 -12.63
N PHE A 273 -10.96 -16.46 -12.54
CA PHE A 273 -10.03 -15.89 -13.53
C PHE A 273 -8.77 -16.73 -13.77
N PRO A 274 -7.95 -17.08 -12.74
CA PRO A 274 -6.75 -17.88 -12.97
C PRO A 274 -7.08 -19.30 -13.46
N MET A 275 -8.21 -19.89 -13.05
CA MET A 275 -8.68 -21.18 -13.56
C MET A 275 -8.99 -21.10 -15.06
N TYR A 276 -9.62 -20.02 -15.51
CA TYR A 276 -9.86 -19.80 -16.92
C TYR A 276 -8.55 -19.53 -17.69
N GLN A 277 -7.77 -18.56 -17.23
CA GLN A 277 -6.58 -18.04 -17.93
C GLN A 277 -5.45 -19.07 -18.02
N PHE A 278 -5.14 -19.76 -16.92
CA PHE A 278 -3.95 -20.63 -16.85
C PHE A 278 -4.25 -22.12 -17.06
N TYR A 279 -5.52 -22.54 -16.97
CA TYR A 279 -5.89 -23.95 -17.14
C TYR A 279 -6.82 -24.19 -18.34
N LEU A 280 -7.94 -23.48 -18.46
CA LEU A 280 -8.91 -23.73 -19.53
C LEU A 280 -8.44 -23.19 -20.89
N LEU A 281 -7.93 -21.95 -20.94
CA LEU A 281 -7.53 -21.30 -22.19
C LEU A 281 -6.40 -22.05 -22.93
N PRO A 282 -5.30 -22.50 -22.28
CA PRO A 282 -4.27 -23.29 -22.96
C PRO A 282 -4.82 -24.61 -23.52
N LYS A 283 -5.69 -25.30 -22.78
CA LYS A 283 -6.32 -26.55 -23.24
C LYS A 283 -7.20 -26.34 -24.47
N LEU A 284 -7.93 -25.23 -24.54
CA LEU A 284 -8.75 -24.89 -25.71
C LEU A 284 -7.87 -24.56 -26.92
N GLN A 285 -6.75 -23.85 -26.72
CA GLN A 285 -5.80 -23.53 -27.78
C GLN A 285 -5.11 -24.78 -28.33
N ASP A 286 -4.71 -25.72 -27.48
CA ASP A 286 -4.10 -26.99 -27.90
C ASP A 286 -5.07 -27.86 -28.70
N LYS A 287 -6.35 -27.93 -28.28
CA LYS A 287 -7.39 -28.63 -29.05
C LYS A 287 -7.62 -28.00 -30.43
N SER A 288 -7.59 -26.68 -30.53
CA SER A 288 -7.75 -25.96 -31.80
C SER A 288 -6.57 -26.22 -32.76
N LYS A 289 -5.33 -26.15 -32.26
CA LYS A 289 -4.12 -26.47 -33.04
C LYS A 289 -4.09 -27.93 -33.50
N GLY A 290 -4.57 -28.85 -32.67
CA GLY A 290 -4.69 -30.27 -33.03
C GLY A 290 -5.66 -30.51 -34.20
N LYS A 291 -6.78 -29.77 -34.25
CA LYS A 291 -7.73 -29.84 -35.38
C LYS A 291 -7.17 -29.25 -36.67
N LEU A 292 -6.44 -28.14 -36.61
CA LEU A 292 -5.79 -27.50 -37.76
C LEU A 292 -4.66 -28.34 -38.39
N LYS A 293 -3.96 -29.18 -37.60
CA LYS A 293 -2.95 -30.11 -38.13
C LYS A 293 -3.54 -31.40 -38.72
N ALA A 294 -4.82 -31.68 -38.48
CA ALA A 294 -5.51 -32.86 -38.97
C ALA A 294 -6.30 -32.62 -40.27
N GLN A 295 -6.36 -31.36 -40.73
CA GLN A 295 -6.80 -30.96 -42.07
C GLN A 295 -5.59 -30.76 -42.97
#